data_AF-A0A349G6N4-F1
#
_entry.id   AF-A0A349G6N4-F1
#
_cell.length_a   1.000
_cell.length_b   1.000
_cell.length_c   1.000
_cell.angle_alpha   90.00
_cell.angle_beta   90.00
_cell.angle_gamma   90.00
#
_symmetry.space_group_name_H-M   'P 1'
#
loop_
_entity.id
_entity.type
_entity.pdbx_description
1 polymer ?
#
loop_
_entity_poly.entity_id
_entity_poly.type
_entity_poly.pdbx_seq_one_letter_code
_entity_poly.pdbx_strand_id
1 'polypeptide(L)' 'MYSEWFPSSGYESVEGPEILWHESKDTSNPKYRSEIWIPVKRK' A
#
# COMPACT_ATOMS: atom_id res chain seq x y z
N MET A 1 9.09 5.24 -4.80
CA MET A 1 8.80 4.00 -4.05
C MET A 1 7.78 3.09 -4.74
N TYR A 2 6.50 3.44 -4.96
CA TYR A 2 5.53 2.48 -5.58
C TYR A 2 5.64 2.32 -7.10
N SER A 3 6.20 3.32 -7.79
CA SER A 3 6.32 3.33 -9.25
C SER A 3 7.20 2.22 -9.82
N GLU A 4 8.06 1.60 -8.99
CA GLU A 4 8.93 0.49 -9.40
C GLU A 4 8.29 -0.90 -9.16
N TRP A 5 7.22 -1.00 -8.37
CA TRP A 5 6.57 -2.27 -8.05
C TRP A 5 5.51 -2.68 -9.08
N PHE A 6 4.62 -1.76 -9.44
CA PHE A 6 3.54 -1.99 -10.41
C PHE A 6 4.02 -2.54 -11.77
N PRO A 7 5.02 -1.95 -12.45
CA PRO A 7 5.44 -2.42 -13.76
C PRO A 7 6.04 -3.83 -13.76
N SER A 8 6.62 -4.29 -12.65
CA SER A 8 7.23 -5.63 -12.54
C SER A 8 6.25 -6.72 -12.09
N SER A 9 5.13 -6.37 -11.45
CA SER A 9 4.15 -7.36 -10.94
C SER A 9 3.01 -7.69 -11.90
N GLY A 10 2.88 -7.00 -13.05
CA GLY A 10 1.77 -7.19 -13.98
C GLY A 10 0.46 -6.53 -13.54
N TYR A 11 0.54 -5.57 -12.60
CA TYR A 11 -0.59 -4.79 -12.10
C TYR A 11 -0.35 -3.31 -12.38
N GLU A 12 -1.38 -2.58 -12.76
CA GLU A 12 -1.37 -1.13 -12.92
C GLU A 12 -2.15 -0.47 -11.78
N SER A 13 -1.62 0.62 -11.21
CA SER A 13 -2.37 1.44 -10.27
C SER A 13 -3.51 2.13 -11.00
N VAL A 14 -4.72 2.04 -10.47
CA VAL A 14 -5.89 2.71 -11.04
C VAL A 14 -6.37 3.85 -10.17
N GLU A 15 -7.13 4.76 -10.74
CA GLU A 15 -7.76 5.84 -9.98
C GLU A 15 -8.78 5.24 -9.00
N GLY A 16 -8.62 5.55 -7.71
CA GLY A 16 -9.49 5.06 -6.65
C GLY A 16 -8.99 5.48 -5.26
N PRO A 17 -9.75 5.17 -4.20
CA PRO A 17 -9.36 5.52 -2.84
C PRO A 17 -8.17 4.67 -2.38
N GLU A 18 -7.08 5.33 -2.02
CA GLU A 18 -5.94 4.72 -1.34
C GLU A 18 -6.19 4.74 0.18
N ILE A 19 -6.05 3.59 0.84
CA ILE A 19 -6.28 3.47 2.28
C ILE A 19 -4.95 3.23 2.99
N LEU A 20 -4.61 4.14 3.89
CA LEU A 20 -3.51 3.98 4.83
C LEU A 20 -4.09 3.53 6.17
N TRP A 21 -3.73 2.31 6.59
CA TRP A 21 -4.13 1.75 7.87
C TRP A 21 -2.93 1.63 8.80
N HIS A 22 -3.15 2.06 10.04
CA HIS A 22 -2.18 1.97 11.12
C HIS A 22 -2.77 1.07 12.20
N GLU A 23 -2.06 0.00 12.57
CA GLU A 23 -2.52 -0.95 13.59
C GLU A 23 -2.74 -0.29 14.95
N SER A 24 -1.92 0.71 15.26
CA SER A 24 -2.01 1.47 16.49
C SER A 24 -1.68 2.94 16.24
N LYS A 25 -1.96 3.81 17.21
CA LYS A 25 -1.43 5.17 17.24
C LYS A 25 -0.02 5.22 17.82
N ASP A 26 0.38 4.18 18.54
CA ASP A 26 1.71 4.07 19.13
C ASP A 26 2.70 3.52 18.10
N THR A 27 3.41 4.43 17.44
CA THR A 27 4.45 4.12 16.45
C THR A 27 5.78 3.70 17.08
N SER A 28 5.88 3.72 18.40
CA SER A 28 7.08 3.34 19.15
C SER A 28 7.12 1.85 19.48
N ASN A 29 6.00 1.15 19.34
CA ASN A 29 5.94 -0.30 19.49
C ASN A 29 6.74 -1.01 18.38
N PRO A 30 7.72 -1.87 18.72
CA PRO A 30 8.51 -2.60 17.73
C PRO A 30 7.70 -3.62 16.92
N LYS A 31 6.48 -3.96 17.34
CA LYS A 31 5.54 -4.81 16.58
C LYS A 31 4.57 -4.03 15.70
N TYR A 32 4.73 -2.71 15.63
CA TYR A 32 3.84 -1.84 14.87
C TYR A 32 3.76 -2.26 13.41
N ARG A 33 2.53 -2.47 12.93
CA ARG A 33 2.24 -2.76 11.53
C ARG A 33 1.46 -1.61 10.90
N SER A 34 1.89 -1.20 9.71
CA SER A 34 1.13 -0.29 8.84
C SER A 34 0.87 -0.99 7.52
N GLU A 35 -0.34 -0.81 7.01
CA GLU A 35 -0.76 -1.37 5.73
C GLU A 35 -1.20 -0.25 4.80
N ILE A 36 -0.85 -0.39 3.53
CA ILE A 36 -1.17 0.57 2.49
C ILE A 36 -1.89 -0.20 1.40
N TRP A 37 -3.16 0.14 1.22
CA TRP A 37 -4.03 -0.49 0.25
C TRP A 37 -4.16 0.46 -0.93
N ILE A 38 -3.61 0.04 -2.07
CA ILE A 38 -3.63 0.80 -3.31
C ILE A 38 -4.50 0.03 -4.31
N PRO A 39 -5.50 0.68 -4.94
CA PRO A 39 -6.32 0.02 -5.94
C PRO A 39 -5.47 -0.30 -7.18
N VAL A 40 -5.48 -1.58 -7.55
CA VAL A 40 -4.75 -2.08 -8.71
C VAL A 40 -5.66 -2.84 -9.65
N LYS A 41 -5.35 -2.77 -10.95
CA LYS A 41 -5.97 -3.59 -11.99
C LYS A 41 -4.90 -4.51 -12.58
N ARG A 42 -5.28 -5.75 -12.88
CA ARG A 42 -4.40 -6.66 -13.61
C ARG A 42 -4.31 -6.19 -15.07
N LYS A 43 -3.09 -6.13 -15.60
CA LYS A 43 -2.84 -5.80 -17.00
C LYS A 43 -3.38 -6.87 -17.94
#